data_AF-A0A087E5R0-F1
#
_entry.id   AF-A0A087E5R0-F1
#
_cell.length_a   1.000
_cell.length_b   1.000
_cell.length_c   1.000
_cell.angle_alpha   90.00
_cell.angle_beta   90.00
_cell.angle_gamma   90.00
#
_symmetry.space_group_name_H-M   'P 1'
#
loop_
_entity.id
_entity.type
_entity.pdbx_description
1 polymer ?
#
loop_
_entity_poly.entity_id
_entity_poly.type
_entity_poly.pdbx_seq_one_letter_code
_entity_poly.pdbx_strand_id
1 'polypeptide(L)'
;MTNTLVIDTSYGSTVGVVGHEPVVERDSRTHVERLQVDIADAIEEAGLHSSDIERIVVGIGPAPFTGLRAGIVTAKALAFSTGAELLGQDALSAQASMMAAYHRGEFPFPESVGVARISEASGVRDETTESPAKPTAVSHVTLAVNDARRKQLYFTLIADADDASSGQSHGNGYGNHKVLIDMDIDYPQRIAERVNAAIAQHDSLSGTHTVVDVVGHGAAKYAESWSTLSQLGVVLDASVLDMGSQGLTWYAEHAHANRGMTQTGSDGNADGGALADSYTNNRAISPTDAIEPLYLRRPDVSVPSPLKHVLHHAGADRAE
;
A
#
# COMPACT_ATOMS: atom_id res chain seq x y z
N MET A 1 -4.29 9.27 22.25
CA MET A 1 -3.91 8.43 21.11
C MET A 1 -4.81 7.22 21.15
N THR A 2 -5.34 6.78 20.00
CA THR A 2 -6.17 5.58 19.93
C THR A 2 -5.28 4.35 19.98
N ASN A 3 -5.58 3.40 20.85
CA ASN A 3 -4.83 2.14 20.95
C ASN A 3 -5.06 1.31 19.69
N THR A 4 -4.15 1.42 18.72
CA THR A 4 -4.31 0.88 17.38
C THR A 4 -3.39 -0.32 17.18
N LEU A 5 -3.98 -1.49 16.95
CA LEU A 5 -3.29 -2.72 16.57
C LEU A 5 -3.20 -2.81 15.04
N VAL A 6 -2.02 -3.05 14.49
CA VAL A 6 -1.81 -3.35 13.07
C VAL A 6 -1.55 -4.85 12.91
N ILE A 7 -2.22 -5.47 11.93
CA ILE A 7 -2.02 -6.87 11.55
C ILE A 7 -1.83 -6.93 10.03
N ASP A 8 -0.65 -7.27 9.56
CA ASP A 8 -0.41 -7.58 8.15
C ASP A 8 0.11 -8.99 7.97
N THR A 9 -0.37 -9.66 6.91
CA THR A 9 0.05 -11.03 6.56
C THR A 9 0.40 -11.16 5.07
N SER A 10 0.86 -10.06 4.46
CA SER A 10 1.05 -9.95 3.01
C SER A 10 2.37 -10.52 2.51
N TYR A 11 3.43 -10.46 3.31
CA TYR A 11 4.79 -10.94 2.99
C TYR A 11 5.41 -11.84 4.08
N GLY A 12 4.65 -12.10 5.14
CA GLY A 12 5.04 -12.77 6.39
C GLY A 12 3.93 -12.54 7.40
N SER A 13 4.23 -12.32 8.67
CA SER A 13 3.36 -11.52 9.55
C SER A 13 4.13 -10.32 10.10
N THR A 14 3.42 -9.20 10.21
CA THR A 14 3.86 -8.02 10.97
C THR A 14 2.70 -7.61 11.86
N VAL A 15 2.93 -7.63 13.15
CA VAL A 15 1.92 -7.31 14.16
C VAL A 15 2.51 -6.32 15.14
N GLY A 16 1.80 -5.24 15.44
CA GLY A 16 2.30 -4.24 16.38
C GLY A 16 1.22 -3.26 16.83
N VAL A 17 1.42 -2.69 18.01
CA VAL A 17 0.63 -1.55 18.49
C VAL A 17 1.34 -0.27 18.08
N VAL A 18 0.60 0.69 17.51
CA VAL A 18 1.16 2.00 17.10
C VAL A 18 1.90 2.66 18.27
N GLY A 19 3.15 3.08 18.03
CA GLY A 19 4.05 3.62 19.04
C GLY A 19 5.05 2.63 19.63
N HIS A 20 4.95 1.34 19.27
CA HIS A 20 5.84 0.27 19.69
C HIS A 20 6.49 -0.41 18.48
N GLU A 21 7.58 -1.15 18.69
CA GLU A 21 8.18 -1.94 17.61
C GLU A 21 7.30 -3.15 17.26
N PRO A 22 7.19 -3.54 15.97
CA PRO A 22 6.40 -4.70 15.58
C PRO A 22 7.11 -6.02 15.91
N VAL A 23 6.30 -7.04 16.19
CA VAL A 23 6.68 -8.45 16.06
C VAL A 23 6.60 -8.84 14.58
N VAL A 24 7.70 -9.39 14.04
CA VAL A 24 7.84 -9.71 12.61
C VAL A 24 8.23 -11.17 12.41
N GLU A 25 7.39 -11.93 11.71
CA GLU A 25 7.70 -13.29 11.24
C GLU A 25 7.88 -13.31 9.74
N ARG A 26 9.11 -13.58 9.29
CA ARG A 26 9.45 -13.62 7.86
C ARG A 26 9.23 -14.99 7.23
N ASP A 27 9.01 -16.04 8.03
CA ASP A 27 8.76 -17.37 7.48
C ASP A 27 7.31 -17.52 7.01
N SER A 28 7.17 -17.48 5.68
CA SER A 28 5.90 -17.71 4.96
C SER A 28 5.21 -19.05 5.28
N ARG A 29 5.85 -19.98 6.00
CA ARG A 29 5.27 -21.27 6.39
C ARG A 29 4.68 -21.26 7.80
N THR A 30 5.22 -20.46 8.71
CA THR A 30 4.86 -20.48 10.14
C THR A 30 4.12 -19.22 10.58
N HIS A 31 4.17 -18.13 9.81
CA HIS A 31 3.55 -16.85 10.18
C HIS A 31 2.07 -16.98 10.60
N VAL A 32 1.28 -17.85 9.95
CA VAL A 32 -0.13 -18.07 10.33
C VAL A 32 -0.26 -18.78 11.68
N GLU A 33 0.63 -19.73 11.97
CA GLU A 33 0.61 -20.50 13.22
C GLU A 33 1.04 -19.64 14.42
N ARG A 34 1.95 -18.69 14.18
CA ARG A 34 2.46 -17.76 15.19
C ARG A 34 1.58 -16.52 15.38
N LEU A 35 0.74 -16.18 14.41
CA LEU A 35 -0.05 -14.94 14.40
C LEU A 35 -0.78 -14.64 15.71
N GLN A 36 -1.41 -15.64 16.35
CA GLN A 36 -2.10 -15.42 17.63
C GLN A 36 -1.13 -15.07 18.76
N VAL A 37 0.04 -15.71 18.80
CA VAL A 37 1.09 -15.46 19.79
C VAL A 37 1.68 -14.08 19.55
N ASP A 38 2.02 -13.74 18.31
CA ASP A 38 2.59 -12.44 17.96
C ASP A 38 1.63 -11.27 18.29
N ILE A 39 0.31 -11.47 18.15
CA ILE A 39 -0.71 -10.49 18.59
C ILE A 39 -0.70 -10.34 20.10
N ALA A 40 -0.63 -11.44 20.85
CA ALA A 40 -0.59 -11.37 22.31
C ALA A 40 0.67 -10.65 22.79
N ASP A 41 1.83 -11.03 22.24
CA ASP A 41 3.13 -10.44 22.57
C ASP A 41 3.15 -8.93 22.26
N ALA A 42 2.67 -8.50 21.09
CA ALA A 42 2.62 -7.09 20.72
C ALA A 42 1.70 -6.25 21.63
N ILE A 43 0.58 -6.81 22.08
CA ILE A 43 -0.35 -6.14 23.01
C ILE A 43 0.28 -6.06 24.41
N GLU A 44 0.91 -7.14 24.86
CA GLU A 44 1.58 -7.20 26.16
C GLU A 44 2.79 -6.26 26.23
N GLU A 45 3.60 -6.19 25.17
CA GLU A 45 4.74 -5.27 25.08
C GLU A 45 4.31 -3.79 25.11
N ALA A 46 3.11 -3.50 24.61
CA ALA A 46 2.49 -2.18 24.74
C ALA A 46 1.93 -1.89 26.14
N GLY A 47 1.95 -2.87 27.06
CA GLY A 47 1.38 -2.76 28.39
C GLY A 47 -0.15 -2.69 28.39
N LEU A 48 -0.79 -3.26 27.36
CA LEU A 48 -2.24 -3.23 27.15
C LEU A 48 -2.86 -4.60 27.40
N HIS A 49 -4.17 -4.62 27.60
CA HIS A 49 -5.01 -5.79 27.43
C HIS A 49 -5.71 -5.77 26.08
N SER A 50 -6.17 -6.93 25.60
CA SER A 50 -6.94 -7.00 24.34
C SER A 50 -8.21 -6.14 24.36
N SER A 51 -8.81 -5.94 25.53
CA SER A 51 -9.97 -5.04 25.74
C SER A 51 -9.63 -3.56 25.58
N ASP A 52 -8.36 -3.19 25.66
CA ASP A 52 -7.90 -1.81 25.54
C ASP A 52 -7.65 -1.41 24.08
N ILE A 53 -7.74 -2.36 23.14
CA ILE A 53 -7.59 -2.09 21.71
C ILE A 53 -8.87 -1.45 21.18
N GLU A 54 -8.73 -0.23 20.69
CA GLU A 54 -9.84 0.59 20.20
C GLU A 54 -9.95 0.54 18.67
N ARG A 55 -8.84 0.25 17.98
CA ARG A 55 -8.78 0.15 16.52
C ARG A 55 -7.87 -0.99 16.09
N ILE A 56 -8.27 -1.66 15.02
CA ILE A 56 -7.46 -2.66 14.32
C ILE A 56 -7.33 -2.24 12.85
N VAL A 57 -6.10 -2.14 12.36
CA VAL A 57 -5.78 -1.92 10.95
C VAL A 57 -5.24 -3.23 10.39
N VAL A 58 -5.91 -3.78 9.38
CA VAL A 58 -5.52 -5.05 8.76
C VAL A 58 -5.11 -4.88 7.31
N GLY A 59 -4.01 -5.53 6.93
CA GLY A 59 -3.58 -5.64 5.54
C GLY A 59 -4.62 -6.32 4.66
N ILE A 60 -4.98 -5.69 3.54
CA ILE A 60 -5.93 -6.23 2.54
C ILE A 60 -5.25 -6.63 1.22
N GLY A 61 -3.91 -6.61 1.20
CA GLY A 61 -3.07 -7.04 0.08
C GLY A 61 -2.60 -5.87 -0.78
N PRO A 62 -2.20 -6.14 -2.04
CA PRO A 62 -2.24 -7.42 -2.74
C PRO A 62 -1.16 -8.38 -2.23
N ALA A 63 -1.51 -9.67 -2.11
CA ALA A 63 -0.66 -10.72 -1.57
C ALA A 63 -1.16 -12.13 -1.93
N PRO A 64 -0.34 -13.18 -1.76
CA PRO A 64 -0.81 -14.57 -1.85
C PRO A 64 -1.97 -14.90 -0.90
N PHE A 65 -2.93 -15.68 -1.39
CA PHE A 65 -4.25 -15.91 -0.79
C PHE A 65 -4.27 -16.41 0.67
N THR A 66 -3.40 -17.37 1.03
CA THR A 66 -3.54 -18.10 2.31
C THR A 66 -3.19 -17.23 3.51
N GLY A 67 -2.05 -16.53 3.49
CA GLY A 67 -1.63 -15.65 4.58
C GLY A 67 -2.61 -14.50 4.78
N LEU A 68 -2.93 -13.80 3.69
CA LEU A 68 -3.82 -12.64 3.72
C LEU A 68 -5.18 -12.92 4.36
N ARG A 69 -5.78 -14.08 4.05
CA ARG A 69 -7.07 -14.46 4.65
C ARG A 69 -6.95 -14.77 6.13
N ALA A 70 -5.83 -15.34 6.58
CA ALA A 70 -5.62 -15.58 8.00
C ALA A 70 -5.58 -14.26 8.77
N GLY A 71 -4.82 -13.27 8.30
CA GLY A 71 -4.79 -11.94 8.91
C GLY A 71 -6.16 -11.26 8.96
N ILE A 72 -6.89 -11.24 7.84
CA ILE A 72 -8.23 -10.61 7.76
C ILE A 72 -9.24 -11.29 8.69
N VAL A 73 -9.27 -12.63 8.72
CA VAL A 73 -10.21 -13.37 9.58
C VAL A 73 -9.87 -13.15 11.05
N THR A 74 -8.59 -13.19 11.42
CA THR A 74 -8.13 -12.91 12.79
C THR A 74 -8.52 -11.50 13.22
N ALA A 75 -8.26 -10.49 12.39
CA ALA A 75 -8.61 -9.10 12.68
C ALA A 75 -10.13 -8.90 12.85
N LYS A 76 -10.95 -9.53 12.00
CA LYS A 76 -12.42 -9.53 12.14
C LYS A 76 -12.89 -10.17 13.44
N ALA A 77 -12.32 -11.32 13.80
CA ALA A 77 -12.67 -12.01 15.04
C ALA A 77 -12.30 -11.17 16.27
N LEU A 78 -11.11 -10.56 16.26
CA LEU A 78 -10.66 -9.68 17.34
C LEU A 78 -11.57 -8.45 17.45
N ALA A 79 -11.81 -7.73 16.35
CA ALA A 79 -12.71 -6.58 16.32
C ALA A 79 -14.12 -6.92 16.80
N PHE A 80 -14.66 -8.07 16.38
CA PHE A 80 -15.96 -8.55 16.86
C PHE A 80 -15.96 -8.80 18.38
N SER A 81 -14.89 -9.35 18.92
CA SER A 81 -14.78 -9.65 20.36
C SER A 81 -14.54 -8.42 21.24
N THR A 82 -13.79 -7.42 20.75
CA THR A 82 -13.39 -6.23 21.50
C THR A 82 -14.31 -5.03 21.28
N GLY A 83 -15.02 -4.98 20.14
CA GLY A 83 -15.74 -3.80 19.68
C GLY A 83 -14.85 -2.75 19.01
N ALA A 84 -13.59 -3.07 18.73
CA ALA A 84 -12.66 -2.16 18.07
C ALA A 84 -13.12 -1.77 16.64
N GLU A 85 -12.84 -0.53 16.25
CA GLU A 85 -12.96 -0.09 14.85
C GLU A 85 -12.03 -0.93 13.97
N LEU A 86 -12.52 -1.46 12.86
CA LEU A 86 -11.72 -2.29 11.95
C LEU A 86 -11.55 -1.58 10.60
N LEU A 87 -10.30 -1.32 10.23
CA LEU A 87 -9.92 -0.67 8.97
C LEU A 87 -9.09 -1.61 8.11
N GLY A 88 -9.31 -1.58 6.79
CA GLY A 88 -8.46 -2.28 5.83
C GLY A 88 -7.47 -1.31 5.18
N GLN A 89 -6.21 -1.73 5.02
CA GLN A 89 -5.17 -0.96 4.35
C GLN A 89 -4.44 -1.81 3.31
N ASP A 90 -4.26 -1.29 2.10
CA ASP A 90 -3.45 -1.97 1.09
C ASP A 90 -1.95 -1.61 1.24
N ALA A 91 -1.08 -2.54 0.85
CA ALA A 91 0.35 -2.34 1.00
C ALA A 91 0.90 -1.28 0.03
N LEU A 92 0.38 -1.24 -1.20
CA LEU A 92 1.01 -0.49 -2.29
C LEU A 92 0.82 1.02 -2.16
N SER A 93 -0.38 1.48 -1.83
CA SER A 93 -0.67 2.91 -1.64
C SER A 93 0.06 3.48 -0.44
N ALA A 94 0.13 2.73 0.67
CA ALA A 94 0.87 3.13 1.86
C ALA A 94 2.38 3.24 1.58
N GLN A 95 2.95 2.32 0.79
CA GLN A 95 4.34 2.40 0.34
C GLN A 95 4.58 3.63 -0.55
N ALA A 96 3.67 3.93 -1.48
CA ALA A 96 3.78 5.13 -2.33
C ALA A 96 3.69 6.43 -1.51
N SER A 97 2.75 6.51 -0.56
CA SER A 97 2.64 7.65 0.35
C SER A 97 3.88 7.83 1.22
N MET A 98 4.49 6.74 1.70
CA MET A 98 5.75 6.78 2.42
C MET A 98 6.90 7.33 1.56
N MET A 99 7.00 6.92 0.29
CA MET A 99 8.02 7.43 -0.63
C MET A 99 7.83 8.93 -0.92
N ALA A 100 6.59 9.38 -1.11
CA ALA A 100 6.28 10.80 -1.28
C ALA A 100 6.73 11.62 -0.05
N ALA A 101 6.41 11.15 1.15
CA ALA A 101 6.84 11.79 2.39
C ALA A 101 8.36 11.77 2.61
N TYR A 102 9.04 10.71 2.19
CA TYR A 102 10.50 10.64 2.20
C TYR A 102 11.11 11.76 1.35
N HIS A 103 10.58 12.00 0.15
CA HIS A 103 11.06 13.08 -0.74
C HIS A 103 10.76 14.48 -0.19
N ARG A 104 9.69 14.64 0.59
CA ARG A 104 9.40 15.88 1.33
C ARG A 104 10.26 16.05 2.59
N GLY A 105 11.08 15.05 2.95
CA GLY A 105 11.87 15.06 4.19
C GLY A 105 11.05 14.82 5.46
N GLU A 106 9.81 14.35 5.31
CA GLU A 106 8.87 14.06 6.40
C GLU A 106 9.02 12.63 6.93
N PHE A 107 9.63 11.74 6.13
CA PHE A 107 9.82 10.34 6.47
C PHE A 107 11.28 9.91 6.26
N PRO A 108 12.18 10.12 7.24
CA PRO A 108 13.54 9.58 7.14
C PRO A 108 13.51 8.05 7.26
N PHE A 109 14.21 7.35 6.37
CA PHE A 109 14.36 5.90 6.49
C PHE A 109 15.31 5.53 7.64
N PRO A 110 15.01 4.48 8.42
CA PRO A 110 15.93 3.96 9.43
C PRO A 110 17.25 3.49 8.79
N GLU A 111 18.38 3.64 9.50
CA GLU A 111 19.69 3.18 9.02
C GLU A 111 19.74 1.67 8.75
N SER A 112 18.90 0.89 9.43
CA SER A 112 18.76 -0.56 9.25
C SER A 112 18.19 -0.95 7.88
N VAL A 113 17.54 -0.02 7.19
CA VAL A 113 16.93 -0.25 5.89
C VAL A 113 17.92 0.14 4.80
N GLY A 114 18.45 -0.86 4.10
CA GLY A 114 19.37 -0.65 2.98
C GLY A 114 18.66 0.03 1.80
N VAL A 115 18.98 1.31 1.56
CA VAL A 115 18.48 2.04 0.40
C VAL A 115 19.49 1.94 -0.74
N ALA A 116 19.17 1.18 -1.79
CA ALA A 116 19.94 1.20 -3.02
C ALA A 116 19.56 2.46 -3.79
N ARG A 117 20.36 3.53 -3.63
CA ARG A 117 20.27 4.71 -4.49
C ARG A 117 21.06 4.44 -5.76
N ILE A 118 20.38 4.40 -6.89
CA ILE A 118 21.07 4.57 -8.16
C ILE A 118 21.28 6.07 -8.30
N SER A 119 22.53 6.50 -8.09
CA SER A 119 22.93 7.89 -8.17
C SER A 119 22.43 8.52 -9.46
N GLU A 120 21.94 9.75 -9.39
CA GLU A 120 21.58 10.62 -10.52
C GLU A 120 22.53 10.40 -11.73
N ALA A 121 22.08 9.62 -12.70
CA ALA A 121 22.67 9.53 -14.03
C ALA A 121 21.72 10.31 -14.94
N SER A 122 21.97 11.56 -15.33
CA SER A 122 23.18 11.98 -16.03
C SER A 122 23.34 13.50 -15.97
N GLY A 123 24.11 13.98 -14.99
CA GLY A 123 24.78 15.26 -15.12
C GLY A 123 26.05 15.10 -15.96
N VAL A 124 25.92 14.88 -17.27
CA VAL A 124 27.03 15.20 -18.19
C VAL A 124 27.11 16.72 -18.23
N ARG A 125 27.85 17.32 -17.29
CA ARG A 125 28.37 18.67 -17.48
C ARG A 125 29.50 18.56 -18.50
N ASP A 126 29.17 18.73 -19.75
CA ASP A 126 30.15 19.18 -20.73
C ASP A 126 30.53 20.61 -20.31
N GLU A 127 31.78 20.83 -19.87
CA GLU A 127 32.28 22.12 -19.38
C GLU A 127 32.44 23.17 -20.49
N THR A 128 31.84 22.95 -21.66
CA THR A 128 31.81 23.93 -22.73
C THR A 128 30.39 24.21 -23.17
N THR A 129 30.02 25.49 -23.05
CA THR A 129 28.88 26.22 -23.63
C THR A 129 27.51 26.20 -22.94
N GLU A 130 27.13 27.43 -22.52
CA GLU A 130 25.78 28.02 -22.42
C GLU A 130 24.90 27.86 -21.16
N SER A 131 24.76 29.02 -20.46
CA SER A 131 23.61 29.57 -19.72
C SER A 131 22.95 28.72 -18.60
N PRO A 132 22.65 29.29 -17.40
CA PRO A 132 21.96 28.55 -16.36
C PRO A 132 20.49 28.35 -16.75
N ALA A 133 20.19 27.23 -17.42
CA ALA A 133 18.83 26.75 -17.54
C ALA A 133 18.25 26.57 -16.12
N LYS A 134 17.05 27.11 -15.92
CA LYS A 134 16.25 26.96 -14.69
C LYS A 134 16.23 25.46 -14.33
N PRO A 135 16.49 25.05 -13.08
CA PRO A 135 16.45 23.64 -12.73
C PRO A 135 15.09 23.07 -13.13
N THR A 136 15.10 22.10 -14.04
CA THR A 136 13.91 21.38 -14.47
C THR A 136 13.32 20.74 -13.22
N ALA A 137 12.06 21.05 -12.88
CA ALA A 137 11.42 20.44 -11.72
C ALA A 137 11.37 18.91 -11.93
N VAL A 138 12.03 18.18 -11.03
CA VAL A 138 12.00 16.72 -11.01
C VAL A 138 10.75 16.30 -10.27
N SER A 139 9.92 15.48 -10.91
CA SER A 139 8.74 14.87 -10.29
C SER A 139 9.06 13.42 -9.95
N HIS A 140 8.68 12.97 -8.76
CA HIS A 140 8.86 11.57 -8.35
C HIS A 140 7.54 10.80 -8.52
N VAL A 141 7.64 9.62 -9.11
CA VAL A 141 6.55 8.65 -9.24
C VAL A 141 7.00 7.35 -8.59
N THR A 142 6.12 6.73 -7.82
CA THR A 142 6.41 5.48 -7.13
C THR A 142 5.79 4.29 -7.85
N LEU A 143 6.63 3.36 -8.28
CA LEU A 143 6.26 1.99 -8.62
C LEU A 143 6.28 1.15 -7.34
N ALA A 144 5.12 1.01 -6.70
CA ALA A 144 4.98 0.14 -5.54
C ALA A 144 4.74 -1.30 -6.00
N VAL A 145 5.48 -2.25 -5.42
CA VAL A 145 5.46 -3.68 -5.78
C VAL A 145 5.33 -4.59 -4.55
N ASN A 146 4.78 -5.78 -4.76
CA ASN A 146 4.85 -6.88 -3.80
C ASN A 146 5.05 -8.22 -4.54
N ASP A 147 5.88 -9.12 -4.00
CA ASP A 147 6.22 -10.39 -4.65
C ASP A 147 4.97 -11.26 -4.83
N ALA A 148 4.76 -11.71 -6.06
CA ALA A 148 3.68 -12.62 -6.40
C ALA A 148 4.23 -14.00 -6.78
N ARG A 149 3.32 -14.97 -6.90
CA ARG A 149 3.71 -16.32 -7.34
C ARG A 149 4.17 -16.29 -8.80
N ARG A 150 4.94 -17.31 -9.19
CA ARG A 150 5.36 -17.56 -10.59
C ARG A 150 6.23 -16.44 -11.21
N LYS A 151 7.09 -15.82 -10.40
CA LYS A 151 8.02 -14.75 -10.83
C LYS A 151 7.32 -13.49 -11.35
N GLN A 152 6.13 -13.21 -10.83
CA GLN A 152 5.38 -12.00 -11.11
C GLN A 152 5.41 -11.09 -9.88
N LEU A 153 5.00 -9.84 -10.05
CA LEU A 153 4.79 -8.89 -8.97
C LEU A 153 3.37 -8.35 -9.05
N TYR A 154 2.73 -8.18 -7.90
CA TYR A 154 1.66 -7.21 -7.79
C TYR A 154 2.27 -5.82 -7.83
N PHE A 155 1.67 -4.89 -8.56
CA PHE A 155 2.22 -3.54 -8.68
C PHE A 155 1.17 -2.49 -8.96
N THR A 156 1.49 -1.24 -8.67
CA THR A 156 0.77 -0.03 -9.10
C THR A 156 1.79 1.09 -9.31
N LEU A 157 1.46 2.04 -10.18
CA LEU A 157 2.29 3.23 -10.43
C LEU A 157 1.52 4.46 -9.96
N ILE A 158 2.09 5.21 -9.01
CA ILE A 158 1.42 6.32 -8.32
C ILE A 158 2.29 7.56 -8.39
N ALA A 159 1.75 8.65 -8.93
CA ALA A 159 2.35 9.98 -8.88
C ALA A 159 1.91 10.73 -7.62
N ASP A 160 2.85 11.45 -7.02
CA ASP A 160 2.54 12.43 -5.96
C ASP A 160 1.70 13.57 -6.58
N ALA A 161 0.54 13.89 -6.01
CA ALA A 161 -0.35 14.92 -6.56
C ALA A 161 -0.01 16.33 -6.05
N ASP A 162 1.05 16.52 -5.28
CA ASP A 162 1.58 17.83 -4.89
C ASP A 162 2.35 18.52 -6.04
N ASP A 163 1.91 18.34 -7.28
CA ASP A 163 2.28 19.27 -8.34
C ASP A 163 1.59 20.61 -8.04
N ALA A 164 2.40 21.64 -7.79
CA ALA A 164 2.00 22.99 -7.40
C ALA A 164 1.08 23.72 -8.41
N SER A 165 0.61 23.01 -9.44
CA SER A 165 -0.34 23.43 -10.46
C SER A 165 -1.82 23.32 -10.01
N SER A 166 -2.14 22.56 -8.96
CA SER A 166 -3.49 22.52 -8.37
C SER A 166 -3.55 23.40 -7.11
N GLY A 167 -4.05 24.64 -7.25
CA GLY A 167 -4.07 25.67 -6.20
C GLY A 167 -4.95 25.42 -4.97
N GLN A 168 -5.11 24.17 -4.52
CA GLN A 168 -5.82 23.78 -3.30
C GLN A 168 -5.08 22.64 -2.60
N SER A 169 -3.98 22.95 -1.90
CA SER A 169 -3.39 22.02 -0.92
C SER A 169 -4.21 22.09 0.37
N HIS A 170 -5.15 21.16 0.52
CA HIS A 170 -5.85 20.83 1.77
C HIS A 170 -5.75 19.31 2.01
N GLY A 171 -4.54 18.75 1.96
CA GLY A 171 -4.28 17.33 2.16
C GLY A 171 -3.32 17.08 3.32
N ASN A 172 -3.64 16.16 4.21
CA ASN A 172 -2.88 15.86 5.43
C ASN A 172 -1.63 14.98 5.16
N GLY A 173 -0.96 15.11 4.00
CA GLY A 173 0.19 14.28 3.58
C GLY A 173 -0.14 12.84 3.13
N TYR A 174 -1.39 12.38 3.32
CA TYR A 174 -1.85 11.01 3.04
C TYR A 174 -2.88 10.88 1.90
N GLY A 175 -3.28 11.97 1.25
CA GLY A 175 -4.63 12.03 0.63
C GLY A 175 -4.77 12.50 -0.82
N ASN A 176 -3.71 12.86 -1.53
CA ASN A 176 -3.84 13.25 -2.94
C ASN A 176 -2.74 12.58 -3.76
N HIS A 177 -3.06 11.44 -4.36
CA HIS A 177 -2.15 10.70 -5.22
C HIS A 177 -2.86 10.39 -6.52
N LYS A 178 -2.16 10.55 -7.65
CA LYS A 178 -2.69 10.19 -8.96
C LYS A 178 -2.18 8.82 -9.35
N VAL A 179 -3.08 7.84 -9.44
CA VAL A 179 -2.75 6.52 -9.98
C VAL A 179 -2.52 6.64 -11.48
N LEU A 180 -1.33 6.28 -11.94
CA LEU A 180 -0.94 6.24 -13.36
C LEU A 180 -1.12 4.84 -13.96
N ILE A 181 -0.92 3.79 -13.17
CA ILE A 181 -1.24 2.42 -13.52
C ILE A 181 -1.95 1.78 -12.34
N ASP A 182 -3.18 1.32 -12.59
CA ASP A 182 -3.98 0.57 -11.62
C ASP A 182 -3.26 -0.66 -11.09
N MET A 183 -3.66 -1.11 -9.90
CA MET A 183 -3.11 -2.33 -9.31
C MET A 183 -3.33 -3.53 -10.24
N ASP A 184 -2.24 -4.18 -10.62
CA ASP A 184 -2.23 -5.32 -11.53
C ASP A 184 -1.12 -6.32 -11.16
N ILE A 185 -1.06 -7.44 -11.86
CA ILE A 185 -0.04 -8.47 -11.70
C ILE A 185 0.61 -8.78 -13.04
N ASP A 186 1.93 -8.65 -13.14
CA ASP A 186 2.66 -8.98 -14.37
C ASP A 186 4.11 -9.39 -14.07
N TYR A 187 4.83 -9.80 -15.12
CA TYR A 187 6.25 -10.10 -15.04
C TYR A 187 7.07 -8.79 -15.00
N PRO A 188 8.17 -8.74 -14.23
CA PRO A 188 8.97 -7.53 -14.03
C PRO A 188 9.36 -6.78 -15.32
N GLN A 189 9.76 -7.50 -16.37
CA GLN A 189 10.11 -6.87 -17.65
C GLN A 189 8.92 -6.17 -18.32
N ARG A 190 7.74 -6.79 -18.28
CA ARG A 190 6.50 -6.20 -18.83
C ARG A 190 6.01 -5.03 -17.97
N ILE A 191 6.25 -5.10 -16.66
CA ILE A 191 5.99 -3.96 -15.75
C ILE A 191 6.84 -2.77 -16.17
N ALA A 192 8.15 -2.95 -16.36
CA ALA A 192 9.04 -1.86 -16.78
C ALA A 192 8.63 -1.24 -18.13
N GLU A 193 8.22 -2.05 -19.11
CA GLU A 193 7.67 -1.57 -20.39
C GLU A 193 6.41 -0.71 -20.19
N ARG A 194 5.46 -1.17 -19.37
CA ARG A 194 4.22 -0.44 -19.06
C ARG A 194 4.49 0.86 -18.31
N VAL A 195 5.43 0.85 -17.38
CA VAL A 195 5.85 2.03 -16.63
C VAL A 195 6.47 3.06 -17.57
N ASN A 196 7.42 2.69 -18.44
CA ASN A 196 7.99 3.61 -19.42
C ASN A 196 6.92 4.23 -20.33
N ALA A 197 5.93 3.46 -20.77
CA ALA A 197 4.82 3.98 -21.56
C ALA A 197 3.96 4.98 -20.77
N ALA A 198 3.63 4.68 -19.51
CA ALA A 198 2.86 5.56 -18.64
C ALA A 198 3.62 6.85 -18.31
N ILE A 199 4.93 6.77 -18.06
CA ILE A 199 5.79 7.95 -17.81
C ILE A 199 5.91 8.81 -19.06
N ALA A 200 6.10 8.22 -20.24
CA ALA A 200 6.14 9.00 -21.49
C ALA A 200 4.84 9.79 -21.72
N GLN A 201 3.69 9.17 -21.42
CA GLN A 201 2.40 9.85 -21.45
C GLN A 201 2.30 10.95 -20.37
N HIS A 202 2.73 10.66 -19.14
CA HIS A 202 2.73 11.60 -18.02
C HIS A 202 3.57 12.85 -18.33
N ASP A 203 4.82 12.68 -18.74
CA ASP A 203 5.77 13.76 -19.02
C ASP A 203 5.32 14.65 -20.18
N SER A 204 4.68 14.05 -21.21
CA SER A 204 4.11 14.83 -22.33
C SER A 204 3.00 15.80 -21.89
N LEU A 205 2.36 15.54 -20.75
CA LEU A 205 1.27 16.37 -20.22
C LEU A 205 1.77 17.39 -19.20
N SER A 206 2.78 17.05 -18.40
CA SER A 206 3.30 17.90 -17.33
C SER A 206 4.48 18.79 -17.74
N GLY A 207 5.25 18.39 -18.77
CA GLY A 207 6.52 19.04 -19.11
C GLY A 207 7.60 18.89 -18.03
N THR A 208 7.38 17.99 -17.07
CA THR A 208 8.33 17.66 -15.99
C THR A 208 9.21 16.48 -16.39
N HIS A 209 10.36 16.36 -15.73
CA HIS A 209 11.19 15.18 -15.86
C HIS A 209 10.86 14.23 -14.70
N THR A 210 10.33 13.04 -15.01
CA THR A 210 9.88 12.11 -13.98
C THR A 210 10.95 11.08 -13.64
N VAL A 211 11.22 10.93 -12.34
CA VAL A 211 12.04 9.85 -11.76
C VAL A 211 11.11 8.79 -11.19
N VAL A 212 11.40 7.52 -11.47
CA VAL A 212 10.63 6.37 -10.98
C VAL A 212 11.37 5.72 -9.81
N ASP A 213 10.78 5.79 -8.61
CA ASP A 213 11.22 5.02 -7.46
C ASP A 213 10.50 3.68 -7.42
N VAL A 214 11.21 2.59 -7.14
CA VAL A 214 10.66 1.23 -7.03
C VAL A 214 10.72 0.79 -5.57
N VAL A 215 9.58 0.54 -4.95
CA VAL A 215 9.49 0.21 -3.52
C VAL A 215 8.66 -1.04 -3.28
N GLY A 216 9.10 -1.85 -2.32
CA GLY A 216 8.36 -2.98 -1.81
C GLY A 216 9.03 -4.32 -2.03
N HIS A 217 8.49 -5.33 -1.36
CA HIS A 217 9.09 -6.66 -1.36
C HIS A 217 9.14 -7.26 -2.77
N GLY A 218 10.31 -7.73 -3.16
CA GLY A 218 10.61 -8.23 -4.49
C GLY A 218 11.25 -7.18 -5.40
N ALA A 219 11.40 -5.92 -4.97
CA ALA A 219 12.04 -4.89 -5.77
C ALA A 219 13.49 -5.26 -6.11
N ALA A 220 14.34 -5.61 -5.12
CA ALA A 220 15.75 -5.93 -5.39
C ALA A 220 15.92 -7.23 -6.19
N LYS A 221 15.04 -8.21 -6.00
CA LYS A 221 15.04 -9.50 -6.70
C LYS A 221 15.00 -9.36 -8.23
N TYR A 222 14.41 -8.28 -8.73
CA TYR A 222 14.27 -8.01 -10.16
C TYR A 222 14.93 -6.69 -10.60
N ALA A 223 15.99 -6.26 -9.90
CA ALA A 223 16.72 -5.02 -10.17
C ALA A 223 17.16 -4.86 -11.64
N GLU A 224 17.51 -5.97 -12.31
CA GLU A 224 17.87 -5.95 -13.73
C GLU A 224 16.71 -5.45 -14.62
N SER A 225 15.46 -5.84 -14.34
CA SER A 225 14.31 -5.34 -15.10
C SER A 225 14.11 -3.83 -14.93
N TRP A 226 14.36 -3.31 -13.72
CA TRP A 226 14.23 -1.89 -13.42
C TRP A 226 15.28 -1.04 -14.13
N SER A 227 16.45 -1.60 -14.46
CA SER A 227 17.50 -0.88 -15.20
C SER A 227 17.07 -0.40 -16.60
N THR A 228 15.94 -0.91 -17.11
CA THR A 228 15.33 -0.49 -18.38
C THR A 228 14.39 0.71 -18.25
N LEU A 229 14.10 1.16 -17.03
CA LEU A 229 13.31 2.37 -16.79
C LEU A 229 14.09 3.59 -17.24
N SER A 230 13.40 4.53 -17.91
CA SER A 230 14.00 5.72 -18.52
C SER A 230 14.78 6.58 -17.52
N GLN A 231 14.28 6.70 -16.29
CA GLN A 231 14.90 7.40 -15.16
C GLN A 231 14.60 6.65 -13.86
N LEU A 232 15.49 5.74 -13.48
CA LEU A 232 15.36 4.97 -12.24
C LEU A 232 15.94 5.77 -11.06
N GLY A 233 15.14 5.94 -10.02
CA GLY A 233 15.52 6.56 -8.76
C GLY A 233 15.93 5.54 -7.70
N VAL A 234 15.27 5.60 -6.55
CA VAL A 234 15.46 4.69 -5.43
C VAL A 234 14.92 3.31 -5.78
N VAL A 235 15.68 2.26 -5.47
CA VAL A 235 15.16 0.89 -5.38
C VAL A 235 15.21 0.44 -3.94
N LEU A 236 14.05 0.25 -3.34
CA LEU A 236 13.88 -0.08 -1.93
C LEU A 236 13.14 -1.42 -1.79
N ASP A 237 13.87 -2.47 -1.40
CA ASP A 237 13.29 -3.80 -1.13
C ASP A 237 12.82 -3.90 0.33
N ALA A 238 11.84 -3.06 0.65
CA ALA A 238 11.20 -2.99 1.96
C ALA A 238 9.77 -2.47 1.82
N SER A 239 8.88 -2.91 2.69
CA SER A 239 7.55 -2.31 2.86
C SER A 239 7.59 -1.19 3.90
N VAL A 240 6.51 -0.41 3.94
CA VAL A 240 6.29 0.57 5.01
C VAL A 240 6.30 -0.08 6.40
N LEU A 241 5.90 -1.34 6.53
CA LEU A 241 5.89 -2.06 7.80
C LEU A 241 7.28 -2.54 8.25
N ASP A 242 8.28 -2.50 7.37
CA ASP A 242 9.68 -2.77 7.73
C ASP A 242 10.37 -1.54 8.36
N MET A 243 9.68 -0.39 8.43
CA MET A 243 10.18 0.85 9.02
C MET A 243 9.95 0.93 10.55
N GLY A 244 9.76 -0.22 11.20
CA GLY A 244 9.55 -0.33 12.65
C GLY A 244 8.31 0.41 13.14
N SER A 245 8.41 0.98 14.34
CA SER A 245 7.34 1.77 14.98
C SER A 245 6.84 2.96 14.14
N GLN A 246 7.73 3.63 13.40
CA GLN A 246 7.36 4.72 12.49
C GLN A 246 6.53 4.20 11.31
N GLY A 247 6.90 3.04 10.77
CA GLY A 247 6.17 2.35 9.71
C GLY A 247 4.75 1.97 10.10
N LEU A 248 4.59 1.39 11.29
CA LEU A 248 3.26 1.06 11.86
C LEU A 248 2.38 2.31 11.97
N THR A 249 2.94 3.39 12.48
CA THR A 249 2.24 4.67 12.63
C THR A 249 1.77 5.19 11.27
N TRP A 250 2.66 5.18 10.27
CA TRP A 250 2.35 5.61 8.91
C TRP A 250 1.24 4.78 8.27
N TYR A 251 1.33 3.46 8.42
CA TYR A 251 0.34 2.52 7.87
C TYR A 251 -1.05 2.74 8.48
N ALA A 252 -1.10 2.95 9.80
CA ALA A 252 -2.35 3.19 10.51
C ALA A 252 -2.96 4.56 10.19
N GLU A 253 -2.15 5.62 10.12
CA GLU A 253 -2.63 6.95 9.75
C GLU A 253 -3.08 7.02 8.30
N HIS A 254 -2.39 6.34 7.39
CA HIS A 254 -2.82 6.22 5.99
C HIS A 254 -4.18 5.50 5.89
N ALA A 255 -4.39 4.43 6.64
CA ALA A 255 -5.68 3.74 6.70
C ALA A 255 -6.80 4.65 7.23
N HIS A 256 -6.49 5.41 8.28
CA HIS A 256 -7.42 6.33 8.91
C HIS A 256 -7.76 7.53 8.01
N ALA A 257 -6.79 8.10 7.30
CA ALA A 257 -7.02 9.21 6.37
C ALA A 257 -7.94 8.80 5.22
N ASN A 258 -7.84 7.55 4.75
CA ASN A 258 -8.64 7.04 3.63
C ASN A 258 -10.04 6.53 4.02
N ARG A 259 -10.38 6.50 5.32
CA ARG A 259 -11.72 6.09 5.79
C ARG A 259 -12.86 6.99 5.27
N GLY A 260 -12.56 8.25 4.96
CA GLY A 260 -13.52 9.32 4.68
C GLY A 260 -13.83 9.60 3.21
N MET A 261 -13.12 8.97 2.26
CA MET A 261 -13.40 9.10 0.81
C MET A 261 -14.71 8.39 0.37
N THR A 262 -15.59 8.10 1.34
CA THR A 262 -16.66 7.12 1.30
C THR A 262 -18.06 7.75 1.45
N GLN A 263 -18.17 9.05 1.74
CA GLN A 263 -19.45 9.71 2.06
C GLN A 263 -20.03 10.69 1.01
N THR A 264 -19.35 11.01 -0.10
CA THR A 264 -19.82 12.06 -1.03
C THR A 264 -20.34 11.56 -2.39
N GLY A 265 -20.68 10.27 -2.53
CA GLY A 265 -21.01 9.66 -3.84
C GLY A 265 -22.45 9.22 -4.06
N SER A 266 -23.39 9.45 -3.13
CA SER A 266 -24.73 8.83 -3.19
C SER A 266 -25.90 9.79 -3.45
N ASP A 267 -25.71 10.85 -4.24
CA ASP A 267 -26.84 11.63 -4.77
C ASP A 267 -26.74 11.77 -6.30
N GLY A 268 -27.46 10.88 -6.99
CA GLY A 268 -28.11 11.06 -8.29
C GLY A 268 -27.32 11.58 -9.50
N ASN A 269 -26.97 10.69 -10.43
CA ASN A 269 -27.52 10.80 -11.79
C ASN A 269 -27.43 9.47 -12.56
N ALA A 270 -28.57 9.00 -13.03
CA ALA A 270 -28.68 7.89 -13.97
C ALA A 270 -28.59 8.47 -15.38
N ASP A 271 -27.45 8.30 -16.04
CA ASP A 271 -27.42 8.26 -17.51
C ASP A 271 -26.22 7.46 -18.01
N GLY A 272 -26.53 6.56 -18.95
CA GLY A 272 -25.64 5.50 -19.40
C GLY A 272 -24.49 6.00 -20.27
N GLY A 273 -23.27 5.63 -19.87
CA GLY A 273 -22.07 5.64 -20.70
C GLY A 273 -21.10 4.61 -20.16
N ALA A 274 -20.79 3.59 -20.96
CA ALA A 274 -19.87 2.52 -20.60
C ALA A 274 -18.46 3.09 -20.37
N LEU A 275 -18.07 3.22 -19.10
CA LEU A 275 -16.72 3.53 -18.65
C LEU A 275 -16.14 2.27 -18.02
N ALA A 276 -14.96 1.88 -18.49
CA ALA A 276 -14.25 0.69 -18.06
C ALA A 276 -14.08 0.68 -16.53
N ASP A 277 -14.59 -0.37 -15.89
CA ASP A 277 -14.50 -0.60 -14.45
C ASP A 277 -13.02 -0.70 -14.02
N SER A 278 -12.51 0.37 -13.39
CA SER A 278 -11.12 0.48 -12.91
C SER A 278 -10.90 -0.32 -11.62
N TYR A 279 -9.79 -1.04 -11.57
CA TYR A 279 -9.45 -2.03 -10.52
C TYR A 279 -8.90 -1.41 -9.23
N THR A 280 -8.78 -0.08 -9.19
CA THR A 280 -8.38 0.71 -8.02
C THR A 280 -9.54 1.45 -7.41
N ASN A 281 -10.78 0.95 -7.54
CA ASN A 281 -11.89 1.61 -6.91
C ASN A 281 -11.60 1.67 -5.39
N ASN A 282 -11.22 2.88 -4.98
CA ASN A 282 -11.33 3.47 -3.67
C ASN A 282 -12.83 3.57 -3.33
N ARG A 283 -13.56 2.48 -3.62
CA ARG A 283 -14.95 2.29 -3.27
C ARG A 283 -14.94 2.07 -1.78
N ALA A 284 -15.74 2.90 -1.14
CA ALA A 284 -16.14 2.83 0.24
C ALA A 284 -16.00 1.43 0.83
N ILE A 285 -15.17 1.33 1.88
CA ILE A 285 -15.40 0.36 2.93
C ILE A 285 -16.29 1.12 3.92
N SER A 286 -17.62 0.98 3.78
CA SER A 286 -18.57 1.30 4.84
C SER A 286 -18.13 0.63 6.15
N PRO A 287 -18.46 1.16 7.34
CA PRO A 287 -18.38 0.41 8.60
C PRO A 287 -19.09 -0.95 8.55
N THR A 288 -19.97 -1.16 7.56
CA THR A 288 -20.70 -2.40 7.28
C THR A 288 -20.21 -3.15 6.03
N ASP A 289 -19.25 -2.63 5.26
CA ASP A 289 -18.73 -3.34 4.08
C ASP A 289 -17.75 -4.43 4.52
N ALA A 290 -17.92 -5.62 3.96
CA ALA A 290 -17.07 -6.74 4.28
C ALA A 290 -15.62 -6.40 3.94
N ILE A 291 -14.73 -6.38 4.92
CA ILE A 291 -13.29 -6.31 4.65
C ILE A 291 -12.93 -7.56 3.84
N GLU A 292 -12.71 -7.34 2.55
CA GLU A 292 -12.42 -8.39 1.59
C GLU A 292 -11.03 -8.18 0.97
N PRO A 293 -10.30 -9.28 0.72
CA PRO A 293 -9.05 -9.24 -0.04
C PRO A 293 -9.21 -8.49 -1.37
N LEU A 294 -8.21 -7.69 -1.77
CA LEU A 294 -8.26 -6.92 -3.02
C LEU A 294 -8.52 -7.78 -4.27
N TYR A 295 -8.03 -9.04 -4.29
CA TYR A 295 -8.24 -9.92 -5.45
C TYR A 295 -9.69 -10.41 -5.63
N LEU A 296 -10.55 -10.32 -4.60
CA LEU A 296 -11.98 -10.65 -4.73
C LEU A 296 -12.80 -9.48 -5.29
N ARG A 297 -12.20 -8.30 -5.43
CA ARG A 297 -12.86 -7.09 -5.96
C ARG A 297 -12.78 -7.00 -7.49
N ARG A 298 -12.20 -8.01 -8.15
CA ARG A 298 -12.12 -8.12 -9.60
C ARG A 298 -13.49 -8.53 -10.19
N PRO A 299 -14.07 -7.77 -11.14
CA PRO A 299 -15.36 -8.12 -11.77
C PRO A 299 -15.35 -9.47 -12.50
N ASP A 300 -14.19 -9.97 -12.92
CA ASP A 300 -14.04 -11.28 -13.57
C ASP A 300 -13.79 -12.44 -12.60
N VAL A 301 -13.65 -12.17 -11.30
CA VAL A 301 -13.45 -13.18 -10.26
C VAL A 301 -14.80 -13.47 -9.60
N SER A 302 -15.39 -14.62 -9.90
CA SER A 302 -16.52 -15.14 -9.14
C SER A 302 -16.02 -15.97 -7.96
N VAL A 303 -16.60 -15.74 -6.77
CA VAL A 303 -16.44 -16.68 -5.66
C VAL A 303 -17.07 -18.00 -6.12
N PRO A 304 -16.32 -19.12 -6.18
CA PRO A 304 -16.91 -20.40 -6.54
C PRO A 304 -18.05 -20.69 -5.56
N SER A 305 -19.22 -21.07 -6.08
CA SER A 305 -20.35 -21.46 -5.23
C SER A 305 -19.85 -22.49 -4.20
N PRO A 306 -20.08 -22.29 -2.89
CA PRO A 306 -19.54 -23.17 -1.89
C PRO A 306 -20.02 -24.60 -2.18
N LEU A 307 -19.09 -25.51 -2.47
CA LEU A 307 -19.38 -26.92 -2.77
C LEU A 307 -19.97 -27.68 -1.56
N LYS A 308 -20.11 -27.01 -0.41
CA LYS A 308 -20.77 -27.53 0.77
C LYS A 308 -21.65 -26.44 1.37
N HIS A 309 -22.93 -26.76 1.58
CA HIS A 309 -23.80 -25.99 2.45
C HIS A 309 -23.16 -25.90 3.83
N VAL A 310 -22.60 -24.73 4.16
CA VAL A 310 -22.25 -24.39 5.54
C VAL A 310 -23.56 -23.90 6.17
N LEU A 311 -24.05 -24.64 7.16
CA LEU A 311 -25.26 -24.29 7.91
C LEU A 311 -25.06 -22.94 8.60
N HIS A 312 -26.00 -22.01 8.36
CA HIS A 312 -26.20 -20.73 9.06
C HIS A 312 -25.03 -19.72 9.00
N HIS A 313 -24.94 -18.97 7.89
CA HIS A 313 -24.15 -17.72 7.77
C HIS A 313 -24.96 -16.48 8.22
N ALA A 314 -25.95 -16.64 9.09
CA ALA A 314 -26.44 -15.46 9.81
C ALA A 314 -25.27 -14.98 10.68
N GLY A 315 -24.93 -13.69 10.61
CA GLY A 315 -23.90 -13.10 11.47
C GLY A 315 -24.14 -13.53 12.91
N ALA A 316 -23.08 -13.91 13.61
CA ALA A 316 -23.19 -14.20 15.02
C ALA A 316 -23.54 -12.89 15.73
N ASP A 317 -24.77 -12.78 16.21
CA ASP A 317 -25.13 -11.68 17.10
C ASP A 317 -24.46 -11.92 18.46
N ARG A 318 -23.93 -10.84 19.04
CA ARG A 318 -23.33 -10.88 20.37
C ARG A 318 -24.41 -11.30 21.36
N ALA A 319 -24.19 -12.39 22.10
CA ALA A 319 -25.01 -12.68 23.26
C ALA A 319 -24.75 -11.59 24.31
N GLU A 320 -25.82 -10.88 24.68
CA GLU A 320 -25.84 -9.87 25.75
C GLU A 320 -25.39 -10.43 27.10
#